data_AF-A0A3D0WXD1-F1
#
_entry.id   AF-A0A3D0WXD1-F1
#
_cell.length_a   1.000
_cell.length_b   1.000
_cell.length_c   1.000
_cell.angle_alpha   90.00
_cell.angle_beta   90.00
_cell.angle_gamma   90.00
#
_symmetry.space_group_name_H-M   'P 1'
#
loop_
_entity.id
_entity.type
_entity.pdbx_description
1 polymer ?
#
loop_
_entity_poly.entity_id
_entity_poly.type
_entity_poly.pdbx_seq_one_letter_code
_entity_poly.pdbx_strand_id
1 'polypeptide(L)'
;MYFKSEPLPSMAFTPDSEYGICNREKGILRLNLRGGKPEGAVREFSAGSVLNAVPDSAGAVLRCGPERLAALSAAAEKAGAAFRLERTADGAKLSAKGKASHAMQPEKGVNAAAILLHLLAGVFPAEELGGFFAFLDRFIGTETDGASLGVRRSDAPSGPLTLNLGIVKAGGSGTCAGLDIRYPVTADGGAIFRKIRACA
;
A
#
# COMPACT_ATOMS: atom_id res chain seq x y z
N MET A 1 -15.60 20.95 10.85
CA MET A 1 -15.36 22.35 11.30
C MET A 1 -16.59 23.23 11.04
N TYR A 2 -17.36 23.00 9.96
CA TYR A 2 -18.64 23.68 9.66
C TYR A 2 -19.78 23.37 10.65
N PHE A 3 -20.14 22.10 10.88
CA PHE A 3 -21.18 21.71 11.86
C PHE A 3 -20.78 21.89 13.34
N LYS A 4 -19.66 22.57 13.62
CA LYS A 4 -19.38 23.09 14.97
C LYS A 4 -20.09 24.43 15.21
N SER A 5 -20.36 25.19 14.15
CA SER A 5 -21.01 26.51 14.20
C SER A 5 -22.41 26.51 13.58
N GLU A 6 -22.66 25.63 12.61
CA GLU A 6 -23.94 25.55 11.89
C GLU A 6 -24.80 24.36 12.35
N PRO A 7 -26.14 24.50 12.36
CA PRO A 7 -27.04 23.40 12.71
C PRO A 7 -26.98 22.27 11.68
N LEU A 8 -27.26 21.04 12.14
CA LEU A 8 -27.41 19.90 11.24
C LEU A 8 -28.69 20.05 10.41
N PRO A 9 -28.64 19.81 9.09
CA PRO A 9 -29.84 19.83 8.27
C PRO A 9 -30.76 18.66 8.61
N SER A 10 -32.07 18.85 8.44
CA SER A 10 -33.06 17.78 8.65
C SER A 10 -32.92 16.63 7.63
N MET A 11 -32.43 16.93 6.43
CA MET A 11 -32.12 15.98 5.36
C MET A 11 -30.91 16.49 4.57
N ALA A 12 -30.04 15.59 4.12
CA ALA A 12 -28.89 15.93 3.29
C ALA A 12 -28.66 14.85 2.23
N PHE A 13 -28.16 15.27 1.07
CA PHE A 13 -27.58 14.38 0.07
C PHE A 13 -26.30 15.04 -0.47
N THR A 14 -25.37 14.22 -0.95
CA THR A 14 -24.11 14.67 -1.55
C THR A 14 -24.11 14.31 -3.04
N PRO A 15 -23.93 15.26 -3.97
CA PRO A 15 -23.85 14.97 -5.40
C PRO A 15 -22.45 14.46 -5.82
N ASP A 16 -21.74 13.75 -4.94
CA ASP A 16 -20.33 13.37 -5.09
C ASP A 16 -20.16 11.87 -5.40
N SER A 17 -21.15 11.27 -6.07
CA SER A 17 -21.17 9.85 -6.45
C SER A 17 -21.64 9.70 -7.90
N GLU A 18 -21.47 8.49 -8.44
CA GLU A 18 -21.97 8.12 -9.77
C GLU A 18 -23.49 8.30 -9.90
N TYR A 19 -23.97 8.43 -11.14
CA TYR A 19 -25.38 8.65 -11.46
C TYR A 19 -26.28 7.55 -10.87
N GLY A 20 -27.39 7.94 -10.25
CA GLY A 20 -28.28 7.06 -9.50
C GLY A 20 -28.40 7.49 -8.03
N ILE A 21 -28.88 6.58 -7.18
CA ILE A 21 -28.98 6.82 -5.72
C ILE A 21 -27.90 5.98 -5.03
N CYS A 22 -26.88 6.65 -4.49
CA CYS A 22 -25.97 6.05 -3.51
C CYS A 22 -26.56 6.23 -2.11
N ASN A 23 -27.20 5.19 -1.58
CA ASN A 23 -27.79 5.25 -0.24
C ASN A 23 -26.90 4.67 0.86
N ARG A 24 -25.71 4.17 0.51
CA ARG A 24 -24.77 3.49 1.41
C ARG A 24 -23.34 3.66 0.90
N GLU A 25 -22.43 3.97 1.81
CA GLU A 25 -20.99 4.04 1.53
C GLU A 25 -20.24 3.04 2.41
N LYS A 26 -19.23 2.37 1.85
CA LYS A 26 -18.33 1.50 2.62
C LYS A 26 -17.73 2.26 3.79
N GLY A 27 -17.55 1.58 4.93
CA GLY A 27 -16.79 2.12 6.02
C GLY A 27 -15.33 2.33 5.62
N ILE A 28 -14.69 3.38 6.14
CA ILE A 28 -13.30 3.72 5.84
C ILE A 28 -12.45 3.50 7.10
N LEU A 29 -11.40 2.70 6.99
CA LEU A 29 -10.37 2.49 8.02
C LEU A 29 -9.00 2.85 7.44
N ARG A 30 -8.38 3.90 7.97
CA ARG A 30 -7.02 4.31 7.57
C ARG A 30 -6.03 3.98 8.66
N LEU A 31 -4.99 3.23 8.31
CA LEU A 31 -3.97 2.76 9.25
C LEU A 31 -2.61 3.30 8.86
N ASN A 32 -1.82 3.68 9.85
CA ASN A 32 -0.41 4.03 9.67
C ASN A 32 0.45 3.03 10.43
N LEU A 33 1.15 2.19 9.67
CA LEU A 33 2.17 1.28 10.20
C LEU A 33 3.48 2.05 10.29
N ARG A 34 4.16 1.96 11.43
CA ARG A 34 5.45 2.61 11.66
C ARG A 34 6.44 1.58 12.17
N GLY A 35 7.63 1.58 11.59
CA GLY A 35 8.76 0.82 12.08
C GLY A 35 9.90 1.75 12.49
N GLY A 36 11.01 1.14 12.94
CA GLY A 36 12.25 1.84 13.21
C GLY A 36 12.91 2.38 11.94
N LYS A 37 14.19 2.74 12.06
CA LYS A 37 15.02 3.07 10.89
C LYS A 37 15.06 1.87 9.95
N PRO A 38 15.15 2.10 8.62
CA PRO A 38 15.23 1.01 7.69
C PRO A 38 16.49 0.17 7.98
N GLU A 39 16.27 -1.12 8.16
CA GLU A 39 17.30 -2.13 8.39
C GLU A 39 17.58 -2.86 7.08
N GLY A 40 18.81 -3.32 6.91
CA GLY A 40 19.20 -4.12 5.75
C GLY A 40 19.50 -3.33 4.47
N ALA A 41 19.04 -3.85 3.34
CA ALA A 41 19.41 -3.42 1.99
C ALA A 41 18.69 -2.13 1.58
N VAL A 42 17.46 -1.89 2.05
CA VAL A 42 16.70 -0.68 1.68
C VAL A 42 17.18 0.50 2.50
N ARG A 43 17.70 1.55 1.85
CA ARG A 43 18.11 2.80 2.51
C ARG A 43 17.00 3.84 2.49
N GLU A 44 16.37 3.97 1.32
CA GLU A 44 15.24 4.86 1.11
C GLU A 44 14.18 4.13 0.31
N PHE A 45 12.93 4.44 0.60
CA PHE A 45 11.78 3.99 -0.17
C PHE A 45 10.77 5.12 -0.23
N SER A 46 10.22 5.39 -1.40
CA SER A 46 9.19 6.40 -1.58
C SER A 46 8.15 5.92 -2.58
N ALA A 47 6.89 5.87 -2.17
CA ALA A 47 5.76 5.65 -3.05
C ALA A 47 4.52 6.33 -2.48
N GLY A 48 3.73 6.94 -3.37
CA GLY A 48 2.47 7.58 -3.05
C GLY A 48 2.58 8.89 -2.26
N SER A 49 1.62 9.78 -2.51
CA SER A 49 1.49 11.09 -1.85
C SER A 49 0.21 11.20 -1.01
N VAL A 50 -0.81 10.41 -1.33
CA VAL A 50 -2.14 10.42 -0.69
C VAL A 50 -2.62 9.00 -0.42
N LEU A 51 -3.33 8.79 0.71
CA LEU A 51 -3.80 7.46 1.11
C LEU A 51 -4.90 6.90 0.20
N ASN A 52 -5.75 7.77 -0.33
CA ASN A 52 -6.95 7.40 -1.07
C ASN A 52 -6.71 7.15 -2.58
N ALA A 53 -5.46 7.03 -3.02
CA ALA A 53 -5.10 6.68 -4.39
C ALA A 53 -4.05 5.56 -4.42
N VAL A 54 -4.13 4.70 -5.43
CA VAL A 54 -3.12 3.69 -5.74
C VAL A 54 -1.87 4.41 -6.27
N PRO A 55 -0.68 4.20 -5.68
CA PRO A 55 0.56 4.78 -6.19
C PRO A 55 0.88 4.28 -7.60
N ASP A 56 1.10 5.20 -8.54
CA ASP A 56 1.53 4.91 -9.92
C ASP A 56 3.06 4.88 -10.08
N SER A 57 3.79 5.23 -9.04
CA SER A 57 5.24 5.32 -9.06
C SER A 57 5.81 4.98 -7.68
N ALA A 58 6.94 4.27 -7.70
CA ALA A 58 7.70 3.93 -6.52
C ALA A 58 9.20 3.94 -6.83
N GLY A 59 10.00 4.27 -5.83
CA GLY A 59 11.45 4.27 -5.91
C GLY A 59 12.07 3.76 -4.61
N ALA A 60 13.13 2.97 -4.74
CA ALA A 60 13.94 2.48 -3.63
C ALA A 60 15.42 2.72 -3.92
N VAL A 61 16.15 3.20 -2.91
CA VAL A 61 17.61 3.27 -2.91
C VAL A 61 18.11 2.11 -2.07
N LEU A 62 18.96 1.28 -2.66
CA LEU A 62 19.41 0.01 -2.11
C LEU A 62 20.93 0.02 -1.92
N ARG A 63 21.38 -0.50 -0.78
CA ARG A 63 22.77 -0.86 -0.56
C ARG A 63 22.92 -2.36 -0.68
N CYS A 64 23.71 -2.82 -1.64
CA CYS A 64 23.90 -4.25 -1.87
C CYS A 64 25.21 -4.54 -2.61
N GLY A 65 25.72 -5.77 -2.41
CA GLY A 65 26.91 -6.24 -3.11
C GLY A 65 26.65 -6.62 -4.58
N PRO A 66 27.70 -6.96 -5.34
CA PRO A 66 27.61 -7.24 -6.78
C PRO A 66 26.68 -8.42 -7.12
N GLU A 67 26.60 -9.44 -6.27
CA GLU A 67 25.71 -10.60 -6.46
C GLU A 67 24.24 -10.18 -6.46
N ARG A 68 23.79 -9.48 -5.41
CA ARG A 68 22.41 -8.96 -5.29
C ARG A 68 22.12 -7.92 -6.37
N LEU A 69 23.09 -7.11 -6.75
CA LEU A 69 22.93 -6.16 -7.86
C LEU A 69 22.65 -6.85 -9.19
N ALA A 70 23.37 -7.95 -9.49
CA ALA A 70 23.10 -8.77 -10.67
C ALA A 70 21.72 -9.42 -10.61
N ALA A 71 21.33 -9.96 -9.45
CA ALA A 71 20.01 -10.54 -9.24
C ALA A 71 18.88 -9.51 -9.40
N LEU A 72 19.06 -8.28 -8.91
CA LEU A 72 18.11 -7.18 -9.12
C LEU A 72 17.97 -6.80 -10.60
N SER A 73 19.08 -6.75 -11.35
CA SER A 73 19.05 -6.47 -12.79
C SER A 73 18.25 -7.54 -13.52
N ALA A 74 18.56 -8.82 -13.26
CA ALA A 74 17.85 -9.95 -13.87
C ALA A 74 16.36 -9.97 -13.49
N ALA A 75 16.02 -9.68 -12.24
CA ALA A 75 14.63 -9.61 -11.77
C ALA A 75 13.86 -8.46 -12.44
N ALA A 76 14.47 -7.27 -12.55
CA ALA A 76 13.88 -6.11 -13.21
C ALA A 76 13.67 -6.34 -14.71
N GLU A 77 14.67 -6.91 -15.40
CA GLU A 77 14.57 -7.27 -16.82
C GLU A 77 13.46 -8.30 -17.07
N LYS A 78 13.37 -9.34 -16.21
CA LYS A 78 12.31 -10.35 -16.28
C LYS A 78 10.92 -9.76 -16.02
N ALA A 79 10.80 -8.84 -15.07
CA ALA A 79 9.54 -8.18 -14.74
C ALA A 79 9.10 -7.14 -15.79
N GLY A 80 10.03 -6.69 -16.64
CA GLY A 80 9.76 -5.90 -17.83
C GLY A 80 9.78 -4.38 -17.61
N ALA A 81 9.25 -3.65 -18.58
CA ALA A 81 9.39 -2.18 -18.71
C ALA A 81 8.79 -1.35 -17.57
N ALA A 82 8.02 -1.98 -16.66
CA ALA A 82 7.56 -1.34 -15.44
C ALA A 82 8.72 -1.00 -14.49
N PHE A 83 9.84 -1.71 -14.57
CA PHE A 83 10.98 -1.54 -13.68
C PHE A 83 12.16 -0.87 -14.38
N ARG A 84 12.85 0.01 -13.65
CA ARG A 84 14.11 0.61 -14.11
C ARG A 84 15.12 0.62 -12.97
N LEU A 85 16.27 0.01 -13.24
CA LEU A 85 17.41 -0.06 -12.34
C LEU A 85 18.51 0.88 -12.81
N GLU A 86 19.05 1.66 -11.88
CA GLU A 86 20.23 2.50 -12.07
C GLU A 86 21.28 2.10 -11.05
N ARG A 87 22.51 1.78 -11.49
CA ARG A 87 23.60 1.41 -10.57
C ARG A 87 24.09 2.65 -9.82
N THR A 88 24.40 2.50 -8.54
CA THR A 88 25.01 3.53 -7.70
C THR A 88 26.34 3.02 -7.14
N ALA A 89 27.14 3.89 -6.52
CA ALA A 89 28.42 3.48 -5.92
C ALA A 89 28.28 2.39 -4.85
N ASP A 90 27.17 2.43 -4.09
CA ASP A 90 26.92 1.55 -2.94
C ASP A 90 25.87 0.44 -3.24
N GLY A 91 25.35 0.37 -4.47
CA GLY A 91 24.29 -0.58 -4.83
C GLY A 91 23.47 -0.14 -6.04
N ALA A 92 22.18 0.11 -5.84
CA ALA A 92 21.26 0.48 -6.92
C ALA A 92 20.15 1.42 -6.49
N LYS A 93 19.61 2.16 -7.45
CA LYS A 93 18.30 2.80 -7.39
C LYS A 93 17.35 2.02 -8.28
N LEU A 94 16.31 1.44 -7.70
CA LEU A 94 15.27 0.72 -8.42
C LEU A 94 13.98 1.55 -8.40
N SER A 95 13.32 1.64 -9.55
CA SER A 95 12.04 2.32 -9.69
C SER A 95 11.02 1.42 -10.36
N ALA A 96 9.76 1.59 -9.99
CA ALA A 96 8.64 0.89 -10.58
C ALA A 96 7.56 1.89 -11.03
N LYS A 97 6.96 1.61 -12.19
CA LYS A 97 5.78 2.27 -12.72
C LYS A 97 4.56 1.37 -12.58
N GLY A 98 3.52 1.92 -12.02
CA GLY A 98 2.20 1.32 -11.88
C GLY A 98 1.15 2.12 -12.63
N LYS A 99 -0.08 2.05 -12.13
CA LYS A 99 -1.25 2.74 -12.70
C LYS A 99 -2.12 3.25 -11.57
N ALA A 100 -2.33 4.56 -11.53
CA ALA A 100 -3.19 5.18 -10.54
C ALA A 100 -4.64 4.69 -10.67
N SER A 101 -5.29 4.56 -9.51
CA SER A 101 -6.72 4.30 -9.36
C SER A 101 -7.17 4.86 -8.01
N HIS A 102 -8.47 5.07 -7.83
CA HIS A 102 -9.01 5.42 -6.53
C HIS A 102 -8.92 4.24 -5.56
N ALA A 103 -8.61 4.46 -4.28
CA ALA A 103 -8.43 3.40 -3.28
C ALA A 103 -9.71 2.56 -3.02
N MET A 104 -10.86 2.95 -3.59
CA MET A 104 -12.09 2.17 -3.56
C MET A 104 -12.15 1.05 -4.60
N GLN A 105 -11.32 1.16 -5.63
CA GLN A 105 -11.18 0.21 -6.75
C GLN A 105 -9.68 0.00 -7.04
N PRO A 106 -8.88 -0.43 -6.05
CA PRO A 106 -7.44 -0.63 -6.23
C PRO A 106 -7.12 -1.66 -7.33
N GLU A 107 -8.02 -2.61 -7.58
CA GLU A 107 -7.92 -3.63 -8.64
C GLU A 107 -7.92 -3.07 -10.06
N LYS A 108 -8.41 -1.83 -10.27
CA LYS A 108 -8.33 -1.14 -11.57
C LYS A 108 -6.97 -0.49 -11.84
N GLY A 109 -6.14 -0.38 -10.80
CA GLY A 109 -4.80 0.17 -10.83
C GLY A 109 -3.73 -0.92 -10.76
N VAL A 110 -2.47 -0.48 -10.73
CA VAL A 110 -1.31 -1.32 -10.46
C VAL A 110 -0.51 -0.58 -9.40
N ASN A 111 -0.42 -1.12 -8.20
CA ASN A 111 0.23 -0.45 -7.08
C ASN A 111 1.76 -0.54 -7.22
N ALA A 112 2.39 0.57 -7.62
CA ALA A 112 3.83 0.63 -7.83
C ALA A 112 4.63 0.31 -6.56
N ALA A 113 4.12 0.66 -5.38
CA ALA A 113 4.75 0.35 -4.10
C ALA A 113 4.79 -1.16 -3.86
N ALA A 114 3.64 -1.81 -4.05
CA ALA A 114 3.48 -3.24 -3.85
C ALA A 114 4.34 -4.07 -4.82
N ILE A 115 4.32 -3.75 -6.12
CA ILE A 115 5.12 -4.51 -7.10
C ILE A 115 6.62 -4.29 -6.91
N LEU A 116 7.06 -3.09 -6.50
CA LEU A 116 8.46 -2.82 -6.19
C LEU A 116 8.90 -3.61 -4.97
N LEU A 117 8.11 -3.57 -3.90
CA LEU A 117 8.38 -4.32 -2.69
C LEU A 117 8.44 -5.83 -2.96
N HIS A 118 7.51 -6.36 -3.76
CA HIS A 118 7.47 -7.77 -4.10
C HIS A 118 8.69 -8.22 -4.89
N LEU A 119 9.18 -7.40 -5.83
CA LEU A 119 10.43 -7.67 -6.54
C LEU A 119 11.62 -7.70 -5.58
N LEU A 120 11.69 -6.75 -4.64
CA LEU A 120 12.76 -6.72 -3.63
C LEU A 120 12.72 -7.97 -2.74
N ALA A 121 11.54 -8.40 -2.29
CA ALA A 121 11.37 -9.63 -1.50
C ALA A 121 11.71 -10.91 -2.25
N GLY A 122 11.60 -10.91 -3.59
CA GLY A 122 12.05 -12.01 -4.43
C GLY A 122 13.57 -12.11 -4.59
N VAL A 123 14.32 -11.04 -4.29
CA VAL A 123 15.78 -10.98 -4.44
C VAL A 123 16.52 -11.00 -3.10
N PHE A 124 15.97 -10.34 -2.09
CA PHE A 124 16.55 -10.25 -0.77
C PHE A 124 15.83 -11.20 0.20
N PRO A 125 16.55 -12.03 0.97
CA PRO A 125 15.95 -12.75 2.08
C PRO A 125 15.41 -11.76 3.13
N ALA A 126 14.46 -12.20 3.96
CA ALA A 126 13.73 -11.32 4.88
C ALA A 126 14.67 -10.56 5.85
N GLU A 127 15.77 -11.19 6.24
CA GLU A 127 16.80 -10.62 7.11
C GLU A 127 17.57 -9.47 6.42
N GLU A 128 17.79 -9.57 5.10
CA GLU A 128 18.42 -8.51 4.31
C GLU A 128 17.42 -7.44 3.89
N LEU A 129 16.14 -7.77 3.68
CA LEU A 129 15.11 -6.82 3.29
C LEU A 129 14.69 -5.92 4.46
N GLY A 130 14.79 -6.45 5.68
CA GLY A 130 14.37 -5.80 6.93
C GLY A 130 12.93 -6.13 7.29
N GLY A 131 12.67 -6.30 8.60
CA GLY A 131 11.40 -6.81 9.10
C GLY A 131 10.17 -6.00 8.68
N PHE A 132 10.30 -4.68 8.53
CA PHE A 132 9.20 -3.81 8.08
C PHE A 132 8.76 -4.13 6.64
N PHE A 133 9.71 -4.22 5.71
CA PHE A 133 9.43 -4.49 4.31
C PHE A 133 9.01 -5.95 4.09
N ALA A 134 9.64 -6.89 4.80
CA ALA A 134 9.22 -8.29 4.81
C ALA A 134 7.79 -8.47 5.34
N PHE A 135 7.40 -7.71 6.38
CA PHE A 135 6.03 -7.70 6.88
C PHE A 135 5.05 -7.20 5.81
N LEU A 136 5.36 -6.09 5.14
CA LEU A 136 4.50 -5.53 4.11
C LEU A 136 4.33 -6.50 2.92
N ASP A 137 5.40 -7.13 2.44
CA ASP A 137 5.29 -8.11 1.35
C ASP A 137 4.44 -9.32 1.76
N ARG A 138 4.68 -9.85 2.97
CA ARG A 138 3.99 -11.04 3.46
C ARG A 138 2.50 -10.81 3.73
N PHE A 139 2.14 -9.70 4.37
CA PHE A 139 0.78 -9.48 4.87
C PHE A 139 -0.04 -8.55 3.97
N ILE A 140 0.58 -7.71 3.15
CA ILE A 140 -0.11 -6.84 2.19
C ILE A 140 0.12 -7.35 0.78
N GLY A 141 1.37 -7.62 0.41
CA GLY A 141 1.74 -8.11 -0.91
C GLY A 141 1.19 -7.22 -2.03
N THR A 142 0.76 -7.87 -3.12
CA THR A 142 0.12 -7.22 -4.28
C THR A 142 -1.40 -7.37 -4.28
N GLU A 143 -1.97 -7.89 -3.18
CA GLU A 143 -3.40 -8.12 -3.06
C GLU A 143 -4.17 -6.81 -2.81
N THR A 144 -5.47 -6.83 -3.12
CA THR A 144 -6.33 -5.66 -3.01
C THR A 144 -7.50 -5.83 -2.05
N ASP A 145 -7.58 -6.98 -1.35
CA ASP A 145 -8.75 -7.37 -0.56
C ASP A 145 -8.41 -7.85 0.86
N GLY A 146 -7.15 -7.78 1.28
CA GLY A 146 -6.72 -8.07 2.64
C GLY A 146 -6.83 -9.56 3.03
N ALA A 147 -6.71 -10.48 2.06
CA ALA A 147 -6.66 -11.91 2.32
C ALA A 147 -5.51 -12.31 3.25
N SER A 148 -4.31 -11.81 3.01
CA SER A 148 -3.10 -12.13 3.77
C SER A 148 -3.14 -11.56 5.19
N LEU A 149 -3.87 -10.46 5.40
CA LEU A 149 -4.23 -9.95 6.74
C LEU A 149 -5.38 -10.71 7.42
N GLY A 150 -6.02 -11.65 6.73
CA GLY A 150 -7.17 -12.39 7.24
C GLY A 150 -8.42 -11.51 7.45
N VAL A 151 -8.55 -10.42 6.69
CA VAL A 151 -9.69 -9.49 6.79
C VAL A 151 -10.61 -9.51 5.57
N ARG A 152 -10.24 -10.22 4.49
CA ARG A 152 -11.08 -10.41 3.30
C ARG A 152 -12.50 -10.80 3.69
N ARG A 153 -13.47 -10.03 3.19
CA ARG A 153 -14.91 -10.22 3.39
C ARG A 153 -15.68 -9.43 2.34
N SER A 154 -16.96 -9.73 2.19
CA SER A 154 -17.87 -9.05 1.29
C SER A 154 -19.27 -9.10 1.86
N ASP A 155 -20.11 -8.13 1.51
CA ASP A 155 -21.55 -8.22 1.68
C ASP A 155 -22.30 -7.95 0.37
N ALA A 156 -23.58 -8.30 0.31
CA ALA A 156 -24.40 -8.03 -0.87
C ALA A 156 -24.66 -6.52 -1.09
N PRO A 157 -24.90 -5.69 -0.05
CA PRO A 157 -25.24 -4.27 -0.26
C PRO A 157 -24.09 -3.37 -0.74
N SER A 158 -22.85 -3.65 -0.34
CA SER A 158 -21.70 -2.75 -0.57
C SER A 158 -20.51 -3.45 -1.21
N GLY A 159 -20.55 -4.78 -1.33
CA GLY A 159 -19.53 -5.56 -2.04
C GLY A 159 -18.30 -5.88 -1.18
N PRO A 160 -17.15 -6.16 -1.81
CA PRO A 160 -15.97 -6.67 -1.11
C PRO A 160 -15.21 -5.59 -0.35
N LEU A 161 -14.50 -6.00 0.70
CA LEU A 161 -13.46 -5.17 1.31
C LEU A 161 -12.37 -4.89 0.29
N THR A 162 -11.90 -3.64 0.22
CA THR A 162 -10.74 -3.25 -0.56
C THR A 162 -9.64 -2.70 0.34
N LEU A 163 -8.39 -2.96 0.00
CA LEU A 163 -7.19 -2.51 0.70
C LEU A 163 -6.23 -1.88 -0.31
N ASN A 164 -5.79 -0.66 0.00
CA ASN A 164 -4.79 0.06 -0.77
C ASN A 164 -3.58 0.39 0.10
N LEU A 165 -2.38 -0.05 -0.31
CA LEU A 165 -1.11 0.45 0.19
C LEU A 165 -0.82 1.81 -0.47
N GLY A 166 -1.37 2.88 0.12
CA GLY A 166 -1.41 4.20 -0.50
C GLY A 166 -0.13 5.02 -0.32
N ILE A 167 0.64 4.77 0.75
CA ILE A 167 1.89 5.49 1.03
C ILE A 167 2.91 4.50 1.59
N VAL A 168 4.14 4.55 1.09
CA VAL A 168 5.30 3.89 1.72
C VAL A 168 6.45 4.87 1.73
N LYS A 169 7.05 5.06 2.90
CA LYS A 169 8.21 5.93 3.10
C LYS A 169 9.24 5.25 3.98
N ALA A 170 10.49 5.30 3.58
CA ALA A 170 11.63 4.91 4.39
C ALA A 170 12.79 5.86 4.17
N GLY A 171 13.53 6.15 5.24
CA GLY A 171 14.72 6.98 5.22
C GLY A 171 15.24 7.27 6.63
N GLY A 172 16.00 8.35 6.80
CA GLY A 172 16.61 8.70 8.09
C GLY A 172 15.64 8.90 9.26
N SER A 173 14.37 9.23 8.97
CA SER A 173 13.31 9.44 9.96
C SER A 173 12.54 8.18 10.36
N GLY A 174 12.86 7.02 9.78
CA GLY A 174 12.17 5.75 10.04
C GLY A 174 11.45 5.19 8.83
N THR A 175 10.63 4.17 9.07
CA THR A 175 9.79 3.49 8.09
C THR A 175 8.32 3.72 8.40
N CYS A 176 7.51 3.97 7.36
CA CYS A 176 6.09 4.24 7.48
C CYS A 176 5.33 3.69 6.27
N ALA A 177 4.17 3.06 6.51
CA ALA A 177 3.24 2.64 5.48
C ALA A 177 1.82 3.04 5.84
N GLY A 178 1.12 3.60 4.87
CA GLY A 178 -0.24 4.06 4.99
C GLY A 178 -1.19 3.16 4.22
N LEU A 179 -2.19 2.61 4.91
CA LEU A 179 -3.23 1.77 4.35
C LEU A 179 -4.57 2.52 4.31
N ASP A 180 -5.29 2.43 3.20
CA ASP A 180 -6.70 2.83 3.08
C ASP A 180 -7.53 1.56 2.85
N ILE A 181 -8.33 1.19 3.85
CA ILE A 181 -9.17 0.00 3.83
C ILE A 181 -10.62 0.45 3.76
N ARG A 182 -11.35 -0.02 2.74
CA ARG A 182 -12.79 0.20 2.61
C ARG A 182 -13.51 -1.10 2.88
N TYR A 183 -14.29 -1.15 3.94
CA TYR A 183 -14.92 -2.38 4.40
C TYR A 183 -16.44 -2.34 4.21
N PRO A 184 -17.09 -3.51 4.08
CA PRO A 184 -18.52 -3.57 3.81
C PRO A 184 -19.35 -2.96 4.94
N VAL A 185 -20.52 -2.40 4.62
CA VAL A 185 -21.36 -1.66 5.58
C VAL A 185 -21.87 -2.50 6.73
N THR A 186 -21.93 -3.82 6.56
CA THR A 186 -22.32 -4.78 7.60
C THR A 186 -21.16 -5.21 8.51
N ALA A 187 -19.92 -4.79 8.22
CA ALA A 187 -18.75 -5.20 8.98
C ALA A 187 -18.39 -4.23 10.11
N ASP A 188 -17.89 -4.77 11.23
CA ASP A 188 -17.32 -3.98 12.32
C ASP A 188 -15.87 -3.58 12.02
N GLY A 189 -15.63 -2.30 11.77
CA GLY A 189 -14.30 -1.73 11.58
C GLY A 189 -13.35 -1.93 12.77
N GLY A 190 -13.88 -1.99 14.00
CA GLY A 190 -13.11 -2.26 15.21
C GLY A 190 -12.61 -3.71 15.25
N ALA A 191 -13.42 -4.68 14.82
CA ALA A 191 -13.00 -6.08 14.68
C ALA A 191 -11.92 -6.25 13.61
N ILE A 192 -12.05 -5.55 12.47
CA ILE A 192 -11.04 -5.52 11.41
C ILE A 192 -9.72 -4.97 11.96
N PHE A 193 -9.76 -3.83 12.66
CA PHE A 193 -8.58 -3.24 13.28
C PHE A 193 -7.88 -4.18 14.26
N ARG A 194 -8.64 -4.84 15.16
CA ARG A 194 -8.08 -5.81 16.11
C ARG A 194 -7.41 -6.99 15.41
N LYS A 195 -8.00 -7.49 14.32
CA LYS A 195 -7.42 -8.57 13.53
C LYS A 195 -6.08 -8.18 12.91
N ILE A 196 -6.01 -6.99 12.29
CA ILE A 196 -4.78 -6.46 11.68
C ILE A 196 -3.70 -6.23 12.73
N ARG A 197 -4.08 -5.65 13.87
CA ARG A 197 -3.14 -5.39 14.98
C ARG A 197 -2.54 -6.68 15.57
N ALA A 198 -3.23 -7.82 15.48
CA ALA A 198 -2.69 -9.09 15.97
C ALA A 198 -1.64 -9.71 15.04
N CYS A 199 -1.51 -9.22 13.80
CA CYS A 199 -0.50 -9.67 12.84
C CYS A 199 0.83 -8.93 12.99
N ALA A 200 0.79 -7.68 13.49
CA ALA A 200 1.94 -6.79 13.67
C ALA A 200 2.60 -6.98 15.04
#